data_AF-A0A1I7TAE7-F1
#
_entry.id   AF-A0A1I7TAE7-F1
#
_cell.length_a   1.000
_cell.length_b   1.000
_cell.length_c   1.000
_cell.angle_alpha   90.00
_cell.angle_beta   90.00
_cell.angle_gamma   90.00
#
_symmetry.space_group_name_H-M   'P 1'
#
loop_
_entity.id
_entity.type
_entity.pdbx_description
1 polymer ?
#
loop_
_entity_poly.entity_id
_entity_poly.type
_entity_poly.pdbx_seq_one_letter_code
_entity_poly.pdbx_strand_id
1 'polypeptide(L)'
;MFYIKPEFQENVNWQMLGFDGDTILSDEAVVELISQFLNSDRKLRRYEEAPKFPQILEHYRAFQSSNLYFGIDDLDPYNHTVYRYLGNDGTPFWAKQDFLVKMQSDLFAMFPDMKKPCRQYATIFLKSIEKSLGDTLEYFNEQRFSKNVRDIYEIMEEHVYFADRPLDEKRKNQIKGHYYDKEETDLQFVIDSFKTLFPAEYDDDALIRCLSEFCAETPPEKDPWNYADVFFVCRVLSDYFCDMTKNYPHIFKPYCQTTCPKPLYLRVFNYNQLRLVMTDELTDVINQKLGTNEASKSSEKYSLTIELGEILEKYGSNYLDGIDLLFSTIDRAGNLKPLRMLAGGFSYPSTMAFVDLMQRTTLCWKLFQKLNKNNAKKVLNKFAGLIKTTFNKKENCFTFIKRSAYEKFSKDVEKFCKPFKNVPTEEIPDLEPNKPVFKKHLTPIVNKLISKNIFPNRDEQFDAVFQVILRITQGPKNWRNSHVFDLIDQVQCMCFVMQYKDIYEFFLAHGDSIIKK
;
A
#
# COMPACT_ATOMS: atom_id res chain seq x y z
N MET A 1 -9.92 5.64 5.82
CA MET A 1 -9.47 4.62 6.80
C MET A 1 -7.94 4.53 6.90
N PHE A 2 -7.34 4.92 8.03
CA PHE A 2 -5.87 4.85 8.25
C PHE A 2 -5.41 3.39 8.40
N TYR A 3 -4.36 2.95 7.67
CA TYR A 3 -3.80 1.62 7.92
C TYR A 3 -2.77 1.69 9.04
N ILE A 4 -3.16 1.19 10.20
CA ILE A 4 -2.28 0.87 11.31
C ILE A 4 -2.50 -0.62 11.56
N LYS A 5 -1.42 -1.33 11.84
CA LYS A 5 -1.50 -2.77 12.14
C LYS A 5 -2.56 -3.03 13.23
N PRO A 6 -3.50 -3.99 13.04
CA PRO A 6 -4.61 -4.21 13.98
C PRO A 6 -4.18 -4.38 15.44
N GLU A 7 -3.02 -4.99 15.70
CA GLU A 7 -2.48 -5.24 17.05
C GLU A 7 -2.09 -3.96 17.81
N PHE A 8 -1.92 -2.85 17.09
CA PHE A 8 -1.72 -1.51 17.66
C PHE A 8 -3.04 -0.79 17.95
N GLN A 9 -4.16 -1.27 17.39
CA GLN A 9 -5.49 -0.66 17.52
C GLN A 9 -6.39 -1.40 18.52
N GLU A 10 -5.98 -2.55 19.07
CA GLU A 10 -6.81 -3.45 19.91
C GLU A 10 -7.54 -2.77 21.08
N ASN A 11 -7.01 -1.67 21.63
CA ASN A 11 -7.62 -0.94 22.76
C ASN A 11 -8.14 0.46 22.39
N VAL A 12 -8.19 0.80 21.10
CA VAL A 12 -8.67 2.11 20.64
C VAL A 12 -10.19 2.12 20.68
N ASN A 13 -10.77 3.11 21.37
CA ASN A 13 -12.20 3.38 21.31
C ASN A 13 -12.48 4.46 20.27
N TRP A 14 -12.76 4.03 19.04
CA TRP A 14 -12.98 4.91 17.88
C TRP A 14 -14.15 5.89 18.08
N GLN A 15 -15.23 5.42 18.70
CA GLN A 15 -16.42 6.23 18.98
C GLN A 15 -16.12 7.35 19.98
N MET A 16 -15.41 7.04 21.08
CA MET A 16 -15.01 8.07 22.06
C MET A 16 -14.03 9.09 21.48
N LEU A 17 -13.21 8.67 20.52
CA LEU A 17 -12.28 9.55 19.83
C LEU A 17 -12.94 10.33 18.69
N GLY A 18 -14.26 10.23 18.47
CA GLY A 18 -14.96 11.05 17.49
C GLY A 18 -14.63 10.74 16.02
N PHE A 19 -13.98 9.60 15.72
CA PHE A 19 -13.70 9.19 14.34
C PHE A 19 -14.96 8.74 13.57
N ASP A 20 -16.06 8.50 14.29
CA ASP A 20 -17.33 8.01 13.76
C ASP A 20 -18.37 9.14 13.59
N GLY A 21 -17.97 10.41 13.75
CA GLY A 21 -18.87 11.56 13.66
C GLY A 21 -18.91 12.19 12.27
N ASP A 22 -20.09 12.67 11.84
CA ASP A 22 -20.30 13.33 10.54
C ASP A 22 -19.73 14.76 10.45
N THR A 23 -18.96 15.20 11.45
CA THR A 23 -18.50 16.59 11.56
C THR A 23 -17.23 16.81 10.75
N ILE A 24 -17.26 17.75 9.80
CA ILE A 24 -16.05 18.21 9.11
C ILE A 24 -15.18 18.98 10.09
N LEU A 25 -13.98 18.47 10.36
CA LEU A 25 -13.03 19.06 11.30
C LEU A 25 -12.12 20.07 10.58
N SER A 26 -11.73 21.14 11.29
CA SER A 26 -10.64 22.02 10.85
C SER A 26 -9.29 21.30 10.97
N ASP A 27 -8.25 21.76 10.26
CA ASP A 27 -6.92 21.16 10.33
C ASP A 27 -6.36 21.09 11.77
N GLU A 28 -6.59 22.13 12.57
CA GLU A 28 -6.20 22.17 13.98
C GLU A 28 -6.94 21.11 14.80
N ALA A 29 -8.25 20.96 14.58
CA ALA A 29 -9.06 19.95 15.24
C ALA A 29 -8.67 18.53 14.80
N VAL A 30 -8.27 18.33 13.53
CA VAL A 30 -7.72 17.06 13.03
C VAL A 30 -6.41 16.72 13.74
N VAL A 31 -5.50 17.69 13.90
CA VAL A 31 -4.23 17.48 14.62
C VAL A 31 -4.49 17.12 16.09
N GLU A 32 -5.44 17.79 16.74
CA GLU A 32 -5.84 17.47 18.11
C GLU A 32 -6.43 16.06 18.21
N LEU A 33 -7.34 15.70 17.31
CA LEU A 33 -7.95 14.37 17.23
C LEU A 33 -6.90 13.27 17.07
N ILE A 34 -5.96 13.48 16.14
CA ILE A 34 -4.85 12.56 15.90
C ILE A 34 -3.96 12.49 17.15
N SER A 35 -3.71 13.60 17.84
CA SER A 35 -2.94 13.60 19.08
C SER A 35 -3.64 12.78 20.16
N GLN A 36 -4.95 12.93 20.33
CA GLN A 36 -5.74 12.12 21.25
C GLN A 36 -5.69 10.63 20.88
N PHE A 37 -5.79 10.30 19.58
CA PHE A 37 -5.64 8.94 19.07
C PHE A 37 -4.25 8.35 19.37
N LEU A 38 -3.17 9.07 19.06
CA LEU A 38 -1.81 8.59 19.30
C LEU A 38 -1.50 8.39 20.79
N ASN A 39 -2.24 9.09 21.66
CA ASN A 39 -2.15 8.97 23.11
C ASN A 39 -3.18 8.00 23.73
N SER A 40 -4.14 7.49 22.96
CA SER A 40 -5.20 6.61 23.50
C SER A 40 -4.68 5.21 23.87
N ASP A 41 -3.62 4.76 23.19
CA ASP A 41 -2.90 3.53 23.52
C ASP A 41 -1.39 3.80 23.52
N ARG A 42 -0.69 3.31 24.54
CA ARG A 42 0.76 3.51 24.71
C ARG A 42 1.59 3.00 23.54
N LYS A 43 1.10 2.01 22.77
CA LYS A 43 1.75 1.46 21.57
C LYS A 43 1.68 2.42 20.38
N LEU A 44 0.68 3.31 20.33
CA LEU A 44 0.47 4.25 19.22
C LEU A 44 1.44 5.42 19.24
N ARG A 45 2.03 5.73 20.41
CA ARG A 45 3.08 6.76 20.57
C ARG A 45 4.30 6.55 19.68
N ARG A 46 4.51 5.35 19.12
CA ARG A 46 5.55 5.13 18.10
C ARG A 46 5.34 5.96 16.83
N TYR A 47 4.10 6.35 16.54
CA TYR A 47 3.74 7.07 15.34
C TYR A 47 3.70 8.60 15.56
N GLU A 48 4.17 9.09 16.71
CA GLU A 48 4.34 10.52 16.98
C GLU A 48 5.29 11.19 15.98
N GLU A 49 5.08 12.45 15.62
CA GLU A 49 4.10 13.41 16.18
C GLU A 49 2.81 13.46 15.36
N ALA A 50 1.70 13.90 15.98
CA ALA A 50 0.39 14.02 15.31
C ALA A 50 0.42 14.78 13.96
N PRO A 51 1.14 15.91 13.81
CA PRO A 51 1.24 16.59 12.51
C PRO A 51 1.93 15.77 11.42
N LYS A 52 2.79 14.81 11.81
CA LYS A 52 3.51 13.93 10.88
C LYS A 52 2.76 12.63 10.61
N PHE A 53 1.76 12.31 11.43
CA PHE A 53 1.03 11.06 11.32
C PHE A 53 0.31 10.89 9.98
N PRO A 54 -0.38 11.91 9.41
CA PRO A 54 -0.96 11.80 8.07
C PRO A 54 0.08 11.45 7.01
N GLN A 55 1.26 12.09 7.06
CA GLN A 55 2.36 11.80 6.14
C GLN A 55 2.84 10.35 6.29
N ILE A 56 2.99 9.85 7.53
CA ILE A 56 3.33 8.44 7.77
C ILE A 56 2.30 7.50 7.13
N LEU A 57 1.02 7.85 7.23
CA LEU A 57 -0.09 7.05 6.69
C LEU A 57 -0.18 7.09 5.17
N GLU A 58 0.13 8.22 4.54
CA GLU A 58 0.29 8.31 3.09
C GLU A 58 1.33 7.31 2.61
N HIS A 59 2.46 7.17 3.31
CA HIS A 59 3.49 6.19 2.96
C HIS A 59 2.98 4.73 3.02
N TYR A 60 2.00 4.44 3.88
CA TYR A 60 1.38 3.10 3.95
C TYR A 60 0.43 2.82 2.79
N ARG A 61 -0.17 3.85 2.21
CA ARG A 61 -1.04 3.72 1.03
C ARG A 61 -0.31 3.91 -0.28
N ALA A 62 0.89 4.49 -0.26
CA ALA A 62 1.74 4.77 -1.42
C ALA A 62 2.34 3.50 -2.05
N PHE A 63 1.48 2.62 -2.55
CA PHE A 63 1.83 1.48 -3.38
C PHE A 63 0.70 1.17 -4.35
N GLN A 64 1.08 0.49 -5.43
CA GLN A 64 0.20 0.17 -6.53
C GLN A 64 -0.99 -0.73 -6.10
N SER A 65 -2.19 -0.34 -6.53
CA SER A 65 -3.46 -1.01 -6.20
C SER A 65 -3.69 -1.18 -4.69
N SER A 66 -3.35 -0.15 -3.91
CA SER A 66 -3.59 -0.14 -2.46
C SER A 66 -5.08 -0.23 -2.09
N ASN A 67 -5.95 0.34 -2.91
CA ASN A 67 -7.40 0.21 -2.81
C ASN A 67 -7.84 -1.26 -2.78
N LEU A 68 -7.32 -2.08 -3.71
CA LEU A 68 -7.60 -3.51 -3.75
C LEU A 68 -7.00 -4.23 -2.53
N TYR A 69 -5.79 -3.84 -2.11
CA TYR A 69 -5.13 -4.48 -0.97
C TYR A 69 -5.91 -4.30 0.33
N PHE A 70 -6.41 -3.09 0.58
CA PHE A 70 -7.15 -2.72 1.79
C PHE A 70 -8.66 -2.96 1.70
N GLY A 71 -9.19 -3.29 0.52
CA GLY A 71 -10.64 -3.42 0.31
C GLY A 71 -11.36 -2.09 0.51
N ILE A 72 -10.78 -1.01 -0.03
CA ILE A 72 -11.38 0.33 0.04
C ILE A 72 -12.69 0.32 -0.74
N ASP A 73 -13.74 0.91 -0.15
CA ASP A 73 -15.07 1.01 -0.76
C ASP A 73 -14.99 1.64 -2.15
N ASP A 74 -15.81 1.16 -3.09
CA ASP A 74 -15.82 1.67 -4.47
C ASP A 74 -16.22 3.15 -4.54
N LEU A 75 -16.97 3.67 -3.57
CA LEU A 75 -17.32 5.09 -3.45
C LEU A 75 -16.16 5.99 -3.02
N ASP A 76 -15.18 5.43 -2.31
CA ASP A 76 -14.03 6.21 -1.81
C ASP A 76 -13.04 6.46 -2.94
N PRO A 77 -12.63 7.72 -3.21
CA PRO A 77 -11.61 8.03 -4.20
C PRO A 77 -10.31 7.24 -4.02
N TYR A 78 -9.59 6.99 -5.12
CA TYR A 78 -8.19 6.54 -5.03
C TYR A 78 -7.39 7.47 -4.12
N ASN A 79 -6.54 6.88 -3.28
CA ASN A 79 -5.82 7.60 -2.24
C ASN A 79 -4.36 7.17 -2.11
N HIS A 80 -3.79 6.60 -3.18
CA HIS A 80 -2.38 6.23 -3.23
C HIS A 80 -1.55 7.11 -4.14
N THR A 81 -0.28 7.21 -3.80
CA THR A 81 0.72 7.86 -4.64
C THR A 81 0.94 7.04 -5.91
N VAL A 82 0.98 7.75 -7.01
CA VAL A 82 1.23 7.23 -8.34
C VAL A 82 2.74 7.04 -8.55
N TYR A 83 3.15 5.87 -9.06
CA TYR A 83 4.56 5.58 -9.34
C TYR A 83 4.84 5.45 -10.84
N ARG A 84 5.87 6.16 -11.32
CA ARG A 84 6.38 6.03 -12.69
C ARG A 84 7.56 5.08 -12.70
N TYR A 85 7.51 4.08 -13.57
CA TYR A 85 8.56 3.09 -13.73
C TYR A 85 9.53 3.58 -14.81
N LEU A 86 10.83 3.34 -14.62
CA LEU A 86 11.85 3.75 -15.59
C LEU A 86 12.45 2.54 -16.27
N GLY A 87 12.55 2.62 -17.59
CA GLY A 87 13.32 1.72 -18.44
C GLY A 87 14.82 1.85 -18.20
N ASN A 88 15.60 0.92 -18.75
CA ASN A 88 17.06 0.95 -18.67
C ASN A 88 17.69 2.21 -19.32
N ASP A 89 17.01 2.77 -20.32
CA ASP A 89 17.37 4.00 -21.03
C ASP A 89 16.74 5.27 -20.41
N GLY A 90 16.03 5.12 -19.27
CA GLY A 90 15.28 6.19 -18.64
C GLY A 90 13.89 6.43 -19.25
N THR A 91 13.45 5.62 -20.22
CA THR A 91 12.11 5.74 -20.81
C THR A 91 11.03 5.51 -19.75
N PRO A 92 10.03 6.41 -19.64
CA PRO A 92 8.99 6.29 -18.63
C PRO A 92 7.89 5.29 -19.02
N PHE A 93 7.48 4.49 -18.05
CA PHE A 93 6.37 3.54 -18.12
C PHE A 93 5.36 3.81 -17.02
N TRP A 94 4.09 3.61 -17.38
CA TRP A 94 2.97 3.61 -16.47
C TRP A 94 2.43 2.22 -16.31
N ALA A 95 2.16 1.82 -15.08
CA ALA A 95 1.20 0.76 -14.91
C ALA A 95 -0.22 1.29 -15.19
N LYS A 96 -1.05 0.49 -15.85
CA LYS A 96 -2.40 0.90 -16.25
C LYS A 96 -3.24 1.33 -15.05
N GLN A 97 -3.16 0.59 -13.95
CA GLN A 97 -3.88 0.90 -12.70
C GLN A 97 -3.46 2.26 -12.10
N ASP A 98 -2.16 2.56 -12.08
CA ASP A 98 -1.66 3.83 -11.56
C ASP A 98 -1.99 5.01 -12.48
N PHE A 99 -2.16 4.76 -13.77
CA PHE A 99 -2.64 5.77 -14.71
C PHE A 99 -4.10 6.14 -14.46
N LEU A 100 -4.97 5.18 -14.10
CA LEU A 100 -6.37 5.47 -13.69
C LEU A 100 -6.42 6.36 -12.45
N VAL A 101 -5.53 6.12 -11.49
CA VAL A 101 -5.41 6.93 -10.26
C VAL A 101 -4.96 8.35 -10.59
N LYS A 102 -3.98 8.49 -11.48
CA LYS A 102 -3.54 9.79 -12.00
C LYS A 102 -4.68 10.53 -12.70
N MET A 103 -5.44 9.85 -13.55
CA MET A 103 -6.60 10.44 -14.23
C MET A 103 -7.66 10.93 -13.26
N GLN A 104 -7.99 10.16 -12.21
CA GLN A 104 -8.93 10.62 -11.17
C GLN A 104 -8.42 11.88 -10.48
N SER A 105 -7.13 11.88 -10.08
CA SER A 105 -6.51 13.03 -9.41
C SER A 105 -6.55 14.27 -10.29
N ASP A 106 -6.26 14.13 -11.58
CA ASP A 106 -6.25 15.26 -12.52
C ASP A 106 -7.65 15.77 -12.80
N LEU A 107 -8.62 14.87 -12.98
CA LEU A 107 -10.03 15.22 -13.16
C LEU A 107 -10.54 16.05 -11.97
N PHE A 108 -10.24 15.63 -10.74
CA PHE A 108 -10.68 16.34 -9.54
C PHE A 108 -9.94 17.67 -9.33
N ALA A 109 -8.70 17.79 -9.81
CA ALA A 109 -7.96 19.04 -9.78
C ALA A 109 -8.46 20.04 -10.85
N MET A 110 -8.83 19.54 -12.03
CA MET A 110 -9.40 20.35 -13.12
C MET A 110 -10.84 20.77 -12.84
N PHE A 111 -11.60 19.97 -12.07
CA PHE A 111 -12.98 20.25 -11.69
C PHE A 111 -13.16 20.28 -10.16
N PRO A 112 -12.61 21.31 -9.47
CA PRO A 112 -12.61 21.36 -8.01
C PRO A 112 -14.02 21.49 -7.41
N ASP A 113 -14.96 22.11 -8.12
CA ASP A 113 -16.34 22.30 -7.64
C ASP A 113 -17.29 21.16 -8.03
N MET A 114 -16.74 20.04 -8.53
CA MET A 114 -17.53 18.85 -8.87
C MET A 114 -18.33 18.35 -7.66
N LYS A 115 -19.66 18.23 -7.82
CA LYS A 115 -20.59 17.72 -6.80
C LYS A 115 -20.20 16.31 -6.35
N LYS A 116 -20.42 16.00 -5.06
CA LYS A 116 -20.10 14.70 -4.44
C LYS A 116 -20.61 13.48 -5.24
N PRO A 117 -21.87 13.43 -5.70
CA PRO A 117 -22.35 12.29 -6.50
C PRO A 117 -21.61 12.12 -7.83
N CYS A 118 -21.20 13.21 -8.49
CA CYS A 118 -20.41 13.15 -9.72
C CYS A 118 -19.00 12.62 -9.45
N ARG A 119 -18.37 13.02 -8.33
CA ARG A 119 -17.06 12.48 -7.91
C ARG A 119 -17.13 10.99 -7.61
N GLN A 120 -18.16 10.56 -6.88
CA GLN A 120 -18.40 9.15 -6.57
C GLN A 120 -18.68 8.35 -7.84
N TYR A 121 -19.51 8.87 -8.75
CA TYR A 121 -19.76 8.26 -10.06
C TYR A 121 -18.46 8.06 -10.86
N ALA A 122 -17.63 9.09 -10.99
CA ALA A 122 -16.34 8.99 -11.68
C ALA A 122 -15.42 7.94 -11.04
N THR A 123 -15.43 7.86 -9.72
CA THR A 123 -14.65 6.86 -8.96
C THR A 123 -15.13 5.44 -9.25
N ILE A 124 -16.45 5.19 -9.19
CA ILE A 124 -17.05 3.88 -9.53
C ILE A 124 -16.66 3.48 -10.96
N PHE A 125 -16.76 4.42 -11.91
CA PHE A 125 -16.46 4.16 -13.31
C PHE A 125 -14.99 3.78 -13.53
N LEU A 126 -14.05 4.56 -12.98
CA LEU A 126 -12.62 4.25 -13.10
C LEU A 126 -12.26 2.93 -12.42
N LYS A 127 -12.88 2.60 -11.28
CA LYS A 127 -12.69 1.30 -10.61
C LYS A 127 -13.29 0.13 -11.39
N SER A 128 -14.39 0.33 -12.11
CA SER A 128 -14.92 -0.68 -13.06
C SER A 128 -13.89 -0.96 -14.17
N ILE A 129 -13.25 0.08 -14.72
CA ILE A 129 -12.14 -0.09 -15.68
C ILE A 129 -10.98 -0.85 -15.02
N GLU A 130 -10.56 -0.49 -13.79
CA GLU A 130 -9.52 -1.22 -13.06
C GLU A 130 -9.88 -2.70 -12.87
N LYS A 131 -11.12 -3.02 -12.47
CA LYS A 131 -11.60 -4.40 -12.32
C LYS A 131 -11.55 -5.17 -13.64
N SER A 132 -11.86 -4.53 -14.77
CA SER A 132 -11.78 -5.13 -16.11
C SER A 132 -10.35 -5.46 -16.56
N LEU A 133 -9.33 -4.82 -15.97
CA LEU A 133 -7.92 -5.20 -16.16
C LEU A 133 -7.59 -6.53 -15.47
N GLY A 134 -8.52 -7.03 -14.64
CA GLY A 134 -8.40 -8.27 -13.90
C GLY A 134 -7.28 -8.21 -12.87
N ASP A 135 -6.78 -9.38 -12.51
CA ASP A 135 -5.73 -9.48 -11.50
C ASP A 135 -4.32 -9.14 -12.02
N THR A 136 -4.16 -8.92 -13.32
CA THR A 136 -2.82 -8.77 -13.93
C THR A 136 -2.25 -7.38 -13.81
N LEU A 137 -0.92 -7.30 -13.66
CA LEU A 137 -0.18 -6.05 -13.68
C LEU A 137 0.37 -5.76 -15.07
N GLU A 138 -0.13 -4.69 -15.67
CA GLU A 138 0.20 -4.32 -17.05
C GLU A 138 0.76 -2.91 -17.16
N TYR A 139 1.70 -2.74 -18.10
CA TYR A 139 2.42 -1.50 -18.32
C TYR A 139 2.25 -0.99 -19.74
N PHE A 140 2.32 0.32 -19.93
CA PHE A 140 2.47 0.94 -21.25
C PHE A 140 3.64 1.94 -21.23
N ASN A 141 4.32 2.04 -22.37
CA ASN A 141 5.41 2.98 -22.58
C ASN A 141 4.84 4.37 -22.86
N GLU A 142 5.06 5.32 -21.95
CA GLU A 142 4.49 6.66 -22.07
C GLU A 142 5.06 7.40 -23.27
N GLN A 143 6.36 7.31 -23.52
CA GLN A 143 7.01 8.02 -24.60
C GLN A 143 6.47 7.56 -25.96
N ARG A 144 6.31 6.24 -26.13
CA ARG A 144 5.71 5.63 -27.32
C ARG A 144 4.27 6.09 -27.54
N PHE A 145 3.51 6.27 -26.47
CA PHE A 145 2.10 6.69 -26.52
C PHE A 145 1.88 8.15 -26.09
N SER A 146 2.91 8.99 -26.20
CA SER A 146 2.90 10.36 -25.65
C SER A 146 1.83 11.25 -26.28
N LYS A 147 1.58 11.07 -27.58
CA LYS A 147 0.46 11.73 -28.26
C LYS A 147 -0.87 11.28 -27.66
N ASN A 148 -1.11 9.98 -27.51
CA ASN A 148 -2.35 9.45 -26.97
C ASN A 148 -2.59 9.94 -25.53
N VAL A 149 -1.55 9.97 -24.69
CA VAL A 149 -1.62 10.53 -23.33
C VAL A 149 -2.00 12.01 -23.36
N ARG A 150 -1.42 12.79 -24.28
CA ARG A 150 -1.78 14.20 -24.45
C ARG A 150 -3.24 14.35 -24.90
N ASP A 151 -3.64 13.61 -25.93
CA ASP A 151 -5.00 13.64 -26.47
C ASP A 151 -6.03 13.27 -25.38
N ILE A 152 -5.71 12.29 -24.50
CA ILE A 152 -6.55 11.96 -23.33
C ILE A 152 -6.76 13.19 -22.43
N TYR A 153 -5.70 13.93 -22.13
CA TYR A 153 -5.79 15.13 -21.28
C TYR A 153 -6.49 16.30 -21.96
N GLU A 154 -6.24 16.54 -23.25
CA GLU A 154 -6.94 17.58 -24.02
C GLU A 154 -8.45 17.30 -24.05
N ILE A 155 -8.84 16.05 -24.27
CA ILE A 155 -10.25 15.65 -24.25
C ILE A 155 -10.83 15.75 -22.84
N MET A 156 -10.06 15.43 -21.79
CA MET A 156 -10.49 15.64 -20.39
C MET A 156 -10.81 17.11 -20.12
N GLU A 157 -9.92 18.03 -20.53
CA GLU A 157 -10.10 19.47 -20.37
C GLU A 157 -11.37 19.96 -21.09
N GLU A 158 -11.61 19.50 -22.32
CA GLU A 158 -12.82 19.83 -23.08
C GLU A 158 -14.10 19.37 -22.37
N HIS A 159 -14.12 18.15 -21.85
CA HIS A 159 -15.28 17.58 -21.16
C HIS A 159 -15.52 18.24 -19.80
N VAL A 160 -14.45 18.51 -19.03
CA VAL A 160 -14.54 19.27 -17.77
C VAL A 160 -15.09 20.66 -18.03
N TYR A 161 -14.55 21.36 -19.03
CA TYR A 161 -15.03 22.68 -19.43
C TYR A 161 -16.51 22.66 -19.84
N PHE A 162 -16.94 21.60 -20.53
CA PHE A 162 -18.34 21.43 -20.91
C PHE A 162 -19.23 21.18 -19.69
N ALA A 163 -18.77 20.36 -18.73
CA ALA A 163 -19.49 19.99 -17.52
C ALA A 163 -19.60 21.11 -16.46
N ASP A 164 -18.56 21.95 -16.34
CA ASP A 164 -18.51 23.03 -15.34
C ASP A 164 -19.36 24.26 -15.73
N ARG A 165 -19.75 24.37 -17.01
CA ARG A 165 -20.60 25.47 -17.47
C ARG A 165 -22.03 25.32 -16.96
N PRO A 166 -22.68 26.43 -16.52
CA PRO A 166 -24.09 26.44 -16.18
C PRO A 166 -24.95 25.86 -17.31
N LEU A 167 -26.01 25.14 -16.94
CA LEU A 167 -26.98 24.62 -17.90
C LEU A 167 -27.66 25.79 -18.64
N ASP A 168 -27.27 26.03 -19.89
CA ASP A 168 -27.98 26.95 -20.78
C ASP A 168 -29.36 26.38 -21.17
N GLU A 169 -30.24 27.21 -21.74
CA GLU A 169 -31.59 26.77 -22.12
C GLU A 169 -31.59 25.65 -23.18
N LYS A 170 -30.57 25.56 -24.03
CA LYS A 170 -30.45 24.50 -25.03
C LYS A 170 -30.12 23.16 -24.36
N ARG A 171 -29.20 23.16 -23.39
CA ARG A 171 -28.84 22.01 -22.55
C ARG A 171 -30.00 21.60 -21.65
N LYS A 172 -30.66 22.55 -21.00
CA LYS A 172 -31.89 22.28 -20.24
C LYS A 172 -32.95 21.61 -21.11
N ASN A 173 -33.13 22.05 -22.36
CA ASN A 173 -34.10 21.42 -23.27
C ASN A 173 -33.66 20.01 -23.73
N GLN A 174 -32.37 19.72 -23.85
CA GLN A 174 -31.85 18.36 -24.08
C GLN A 174 -32.10 17.44 -22.87
N ILE A 175 -32.02 17.99 -21.66
CA ILE A 175 -32.26 17.28 -20.39
C ILE A 175 -33.77 17.11 -20.14
N LYS A 176 -34.61 18.09 -20.50
CA LYS A 176 -36.08 18.01 -20.40
C LYS A 176 -36.67 16.84 -21.20
N GLY A 177 -36.04 16.49 -22.33
CA GLY A 177 -36.44 15.31 -23.11
C GLY A 177 -36.12 13.97 -22.42
N HIS A 178 -35.35 14.01 -21.34
CA HIS A 178 -34.90 12.87 -20.55
C HIS A 178 -35.21 13.09 -19.07
N TYR A 179 -36.48 13.01 -18.70
CA TYR A 179 -36.90 12.29 -17.48
C TYR A 179 -37.18 13.06 -16.16
N TYR A 180 -36.92 14.36 -16.01
CA TYR A 180 -37.08 15.03 -14.69
C TYR A 180 -38.21 16.09 -14.57
N ASP A 181 -39.35 15.89 -15.27
CA ASP A 181 -40.52 16.79 -15.13
C ASP A 181 -41.48 16.34 -14.02
N LYS A 182 -41.23 16.91 -12.84
CA LYS A 182 -42.07 17.25 -11.66
C LYS A 182 -43.14 16.34 -11.03
N GLU A 183 -43.59 15.21 -11.55
CA GLU A 183 -44.65 14.44 -10.85
C GLU A 183 -44.36 12.95 -10.54
N GLU A 184 -43.34 12.33 -11.13
CA GLU A 184 -43.08 10.88 -10.96
C GLU A 184 -41.60 10.48 -10.76
N THR A 185 -40.69 11.43 -10.50
CA THR A 185 -39.28 11.10 -10.26
C THR A 185 -39.08 10.51 -8.87
N ASP A 186 -39.12 9.18 -8.76
CA ASP A 186 -38.73 8.45 -7.55
C ASP A 186 -37.25 7.99 -7.61
N LEU A 187 -36.73 7.49 -6.47
CA LEU A 187 -35.35 6.99 -6.36
C LEU A 187 -35.04 5.88 -7.37
N GLN A 188 -36.00 4.98 -7.63
CA GLN A 188 -35.78 3.85 -8.52
C GLN A 188 -35.54 4.32 -9.95
N PHE A 189 -36.33 5.30 -10.39
CA PHE A 189 -36.18 5.94 -11.67
C PHE A 189 -34.84 6.69 -11.83
N VAL A 190 -34.37 7.37 -10.77
CA VAL A 190 -33.03 7.98 -10.76
C VAL A 190 -31.96 6.90 -10.93
N ILE A 191 -32.03 5.82 -10.16
CA ILE A 191 -31.10 4.70 -10.26
C ILE A 191 -31.08 4.14 -11.69
N ASP A 192 -32.23 3.79 -12.23
CA ASP A 192 -32.35 3.17 -13.55
C ASP A 192 -31.80 4.09 -14.65
N SER A 193 -32.02 5.40 -14.55
CA SER A 193 -31.44 6.38 -15.46
C SER A 193 -29.92 6.35 -15.42
N PHE A 194 -29.30 6.39 -14.24
CA PHE A 194 -27.84 6.37 -14.09
C PHE A 194 -27.20 5.04 -14.53
N LYS A 195 -27.90 3.91 -14.35
CA LYS A 195 -27.42 2.60 -14.84
C LYS A 195 -27.20 2.60 -16.35
N THR A 196 -27.98 3.37 -17.11
CA THR A 196 -27.81 3.48 -18.58
C THR A 196 -26.48 4.11 -18.99
N LEU A 197 -25.79 4.82 -18.08
CA LEU A 197 -24.54 5.50 -18.38
C LEU A 197 -23.32 4.57 -18.26
N PHE A 198 -23.44 3.33 -17.78
CA PHE A 198 -22.29 2.43 -17.63
C PHE A 198 -22.18 1.44 -18.80
N PRO A 199 -20.98 1.31 -19.43
CA PRO A 199 -20.83 0.50 -20.64
C PRO A 199 -20.71 -1.02 -20.42
N ALA A 200 -20.44 -1.51 -19.19
CA ALA A 200 -20.38 -2.93 -18.79
C ALA A 200 -20.22 -3.05 -17.26
N GLU A 201 -20.06 -4.28 -16.72
CA GLU A 201 -19.96 -4.65 -15.29
C GLU A 201 -19.37 -3.57 -14.36
N TYR A 202 -20.20 -3.12 -13.42
CA TYR A 202 -19.84 -2.18 -12.35
C TYR A 202 -20.49 -2.63 -11.05
N ASP A 203 -20.13 -1.99 -9.94
CA ASP A 203 -20.73 -2.26 -8.64
C ASP A 203 -22.08 -1.56 -8.52
N ASP A 204 -23.15 -2.31 -8.81
CA ASP A 204 -24.54 -1.85 -8.72
C ASP A 204 -24.88 -1.36 -7.30
N ASP A 205 -24.38 -2.04 -6.26
CA ASP A 205 -24.66 -1.71 -4.87
C ASP A 205 -24.01 -0.37 -4.48
N ALA A 206 -22.78 -0.12 -4.93
CA ALA A 206 -22.10 1.15 -4.72
C ALA A 206 -22.88 2.32 -5.39
N LEU A 207 -23.30 2.15 -6.65
CA LEU A 207 -24.10 3.17 -7.35
C LEU A 207 -25.42 3.46 -6.62
N ILE A 208 -26.14 2.40 -6.23
CA ILE A 208 -27.42 2.52 -5.50
C ILE A 208 -27.20 3.27 -4.18
N ARG A 209 -26.15 2.95 -3.43
CA ARG A 209 -25.81 3.67 -2.18
C ARG A 209 -25.52 5.14 -2.42
N CYS A 210 -24.68 5.48 -3.40
CA CYS A 210 -24.36 6.86 -3.76
C CYS A 210 -25.63 7.68 -4.05
N LEU A 211 -26.51 7.14 -4.89
CA LEU A 211 -27.75 7.82 -5.28
C LEU A 211 -28.77 7.87 -4.13
N SER A 212 -28.82 6.84 -3.28
CA SER A 212 -29.68 6.82 -2.10
C SER A 212 -29.27 7.86 -1.05
N GLU A 213 -27.96 8.00 -0.79
CA GLU A 213 -27.40 9.04 0.08
C GLU A 213 -27.77 10.43 -0.45
N PHE A 214 -27.60 10.65 -1.76
CA PHE A 214 -27.94 11.92 -2.40
C PHE A 214 -29.45 12.23 -2.33
N CYS A 215 -30.30 11.21 -2.53
CA CYS A 215 -31.76 11.32 -2.38
C CYS A 215 -32.20 11.61 -0.96
N ALA A 216 -31.52 11.06 0.04
CA ALA A 216 -31.82 11.37 1.44
C ALA A 216 -31.49 12.82 1.79
N GLU A 217 -30.39 13.37 1.27
CA GLU A 217 -29.97 14.76 1.49
C GLU A 217 -30.89 15.75 0.75
N THR A 218 -31.26 15.45 -0.51
CA THR A 218 -32.10 16.31 -1.35
C THR A 218 -33.14 15.48 -2.10
N PRO A 219 -34.37 15.28 -1.58
CA PRO A 219 -35.37 14.46 -2.24
C PRO A 219 -35.64 14.88 -3.70
N PRO A 220 -35.67 13.96 -4.68
CA PRO A 220 -35.87 14.28 -6.10
C PRO A 220 -37.13 15.09 -6.39
N GLU A 221 -38.19 14.91 -5.61
CA GLU A 221 -39.46 15.63 -5.76
C GLU A 221 -39.33 17.11 -5.39
N LYS A 222 -38.35 17.46 -4.55
CA LYS A 222 -38.12 18.84 -4.08
C LYS A 222 -37.21 19.62 -5.02
N ASP A 223 -36.22 18.96 -5.61
CA ASP A 223 -35.25 19.60 -6.52
C ASP A 223 -34.85 18.69 -7.69
N PRO A 224 -35.77 18.43 -8.64
CA PRO A 224 -35.51 17.55 -9.77
C PRO A 224 -34.42 18.08 -10.70
N TRP A 225 -34.22 19.40 -10.73
CA TRP A 225 -33.19 20.04 -11.57
C TRP A 225 -31.77 19.75 -11.09
N ASN A 226 -31.57 19.59 -9.78
CA ASN A 226 -30.28 19.17 -9.23
C ASN A 226 -29.89 17.76 -9.70
N TYR A 227 -30.85 16.84 -9.78
CA TYR A 227 -30.63 15.49 -10.33
C TYR A 227 -30.33 15.52 -11.82
N ALA A 228 -31.09 16.33 -12.57
CA ALA A 228 -30.89 16.49 -14.00
C ALA A 228 -29.49 17.05 -14.33
N ASP A 229 -29.00 17.97 -13.50
CA ASP A 229 -27.64 18.53 -13.58
C ASP A 229 -26.58 17.47 -13.25
N VAL A 230 -26.72 16.75 -12.14
CA VAL A 230 -25.79 15.66 -11.77
C VAL A 230 -25.76 14.58 -12.85
N PHE A 231 -26.92 14.16 -13.36
CA PHE A 231 -27.03 13.17 -14.44
C PHE A 231 -26.32 13.65 -15.71
N PHE A 232 -26.52 14.91 -16.09
CA PHE A 232 -25.86 15.49 -17.24
C PHE A 232 -24.33 15.48 -17.10
N VAL A 233 -23.81 15.91 -15.94
CA VAL A 233 -22.38 15.87 -15.67
C VAL A 233 -21.86 14.42 -15.74
N CYS A 234 -22.55 13.47 -15.10
CA CYS A 234 -22.17 12.06 -15.15
C CYS A 234 -22.21 11.48 -16.57
N ARG A 235 -23.16 11.92 -17.41
CA ARG A 235 -23.22 11.55 -18.83
C ARG A 235 -22.01 12.06 -19.60
N VAL A 236 -21.63 13.32 -19.41
CA VAL A 236 -20.43 13.90 -20.04
C VAL A 236 -19.17 13.15 -19.62
N LEU A 237 -19.07 12.79 -18.32
CA LEU A 237 -17.97 11.97 -17.81
C LEU A 237 -17.99 10.55 -18.40
N SER A 238 -19.17 9.94 -18.55
CA SER A 238 -19.32 8.63 -19.18
C SER A 238 -18.89 8.65 -20.64
N ASP A 239 -19.34 9.65 -21.41
CA ASP A 239 -18.96 9.84 -22.81
C ASP A 239 -17.43 9.93 -22.92
N TYR A 240 -16.80 10.73 -22.05
CA TYR A 240 -15.34 10.83 -21.95
C TYR A 240 -14.68 9.47 -21.69
N PHE A 241 -15.05 8.76 -20.62
CA PHE A 241 -14.42 7.49 -20.27
C PHE A 241 -14.67 6.39 -21.32
N CYS A 242 -15.86 6.36 -21.91
CA CYS A 242 -16.21 5.46 -23.01
C CYS A 242 -15.34 5.74 -24.25
N ASP A 243 -15.17 7.00 -24.62
CA ASP A 243 -14.32 7.40 -25.73
C ASP A 243 -12.86 7.03 -25.47
N MET A 244 -12.35 7.24 -24.25
CA MET A 244 -10.97 6.89 -23.90
C MET A 244 -10.73 5.38 -23.98
N THR A 245 -11.62 4.58 -23.38
CA THR A 245 -11.50 3.12 -23.38
C THR A 245 -11.65 2.50 -24.77
N LYS A 246 -12.45 3.13 -25.66
CA LYS A 246 -12.63 2.72 -27.04
C LYS A 246 -11.46 3.11 -27.94
N ASN A 247 -10.98 4.34 -27.84
CA ASN A 247 -9.95 4.88 -28.74
C ASN A 247 -8.53 4.48 -28.32
N TYR A 248 -8.30 4.24 -27.03
CA TYR A 248 -6.98 3.89 -26.49
C TYR A 248 -6.97 2.54 -25.74
N PRO A 249 -7.36 1.43 -26.39
CA PRO A 249 -7.50 0.13 -25.72
C PRO A 249 -6.17 -0.41 -25.15
N HIS A 250 -5.02 -0.02 -25.71
CA HIS A 250 -3.70 -0.39 -25.20
C HIS A 250 -3.36 0.24 -23.84
N ILE A 251 -4.07 1.30 -23.43
CA ILE A 251 -3.95 1.94 -22.11
C ILE A 251 -5.00 1.40 -21.13
N PHE A 252 -6.23 1.17 -21.59
CA PHE A 252 -7.37 0.91 -20.70
C PHE A 252 -7.90 -0.53 -20.67
N LYS A 253 -7.53 -1.37 -21.64
CA LYS A 253 -7.97 -2.78 -21.69
C LYS A 253 -6.80 -3.72 -21.47
N PRO A 254 -7.01 -4.96 -20.98
CA PRO A 254 -5.97 -5.98 -20.92
C PRO A 254 -5.30 -6.16 -22.27
N TYR A 255 -3.99 -6.43 -22.28
CA TYR A 255 -3.35 -6.89 -23.51
C TYR A 255 -3.90 -8.27 -23.89
N CYS A 256 -4.06 -8.51 -25.19
CA CYS A 256 -4.51 -9.79 -25.70
C CYS A 256 -3.68 -10.21 -26.91
N GLN A 257 -3.47 -11.51 -27.06
CA GLN A 257 -2.59 -12.04 -28.11
C GLN A 257 -3.06 -11.69 -29.53
N THR A 258 -4.36 -11.44 -29.73
CA THR A 258 -4.97 -11.31 -31.05
C THR A 258 -5.04 -9.87 -31.57
N THR A 259 -5.35 -8.88 -30.73
CA THR A 259 -5.56 -7.49 -31.18
C THR A 259 -4.54 -6.49 -30.64
N CYS A 260 -3.90 -6.77 -29.49
CA CYS A 260 -2.88 -5.91 -28.89
C CYS A 260 -1.91 -6.76 -28.08
N PRO A 261 -0.88 -7.36 -28.72
CA PRO A 261 0.03 -8.27 -28.05
C PRO A 261 0.76 -7.57 -26.91
N LYS A 262 0.86 -8.26 -25.78
CA LYS A 262 1.49 -7.77 -24.56
C LYS A 262 2.98 -7.48 -24.82
N PRO A 263 3.47 -6.25 -24.55
CA PRO A 263 4.90 -5.96 -24.59
C PRO A 263 5.67 -6.87 -23.64
N LEU A 264 6.92 -7.20 -23.98
CA LEU A 264 7.79 -7.97 -23.10
C LEU A 264 8.44 -7.02 -22.10
N TYR A 265 8.09 -7.16 -20.83
CA TYR A 265 8.70 -6.38 -19.76
C TYR A 265 9.11 -7.28 -18.60
N LEU A 266 10.19 -6.88 -17.93
CA LEU A 266 10.75 -7.59 -16.78
C LEU A 266 11.08 -6.58 -15.67
N ARG A 267 10.53 -6.78 -14.48
CA ARG A 267 10.79 -5.88 -13.36
C ARG A 267 12.13 -6.20 -12.73
N VAL A 268 12.92 -5.15 -12.51
CA VAL A 268 14.20 -5.20 -11.80
C VAL A 268 14.04 -4.42 -10.49
N PHE A 269 14.15 -5.13 -9.38
CA PHE A 269 14.05 -4.57 -8.04
C PHE A 269 15.41 -4.14 -7.55
N ASN A 270 15.61 -2.84 -7.44
CA ASN A 270 16.79 -2.25 -6.80
C ASN A 270 16.62 -2.38 -5.29
N TYR A 271 17.49 -3.15 -4.65
CA TYR A 271 17.50 -3.35 -3.21
C TYR A 271 18.94 -3.22 -2.69
N ASN A 272 19.23 -2.13 -1.99
CA ASN A 272 20.59 -1.71 -1.67
C ASN A 272 21.47 -1.62 -2.93
N GLN A 273 22.51 -2.45 -3.01
CA GLN A 273 23.41 -2.55 -4.16
C GLN A 273 23.00 -3.67 -5.15
N LEU A 274 21.98 -4.46 -4.79
CA LEU A 274 21.53 -5.59 -5.59
C LEU A 274 20.46 -5.17 -6.60
N ARG A 275 20.52 -5.77 -7.79
CA ARG A 275 19.49 -5.65 -8.83
C ARG A 275 18.83 -7.01 -9.00
N LEU A 276 17.67 -7.19 -8.39
CA LEU A 276 17.02 -8.48 -8.26
C LEU A 276 15.90 -8.64 -9.29
N VAL A 277 15.81 -9.81 -9.90
CA VAL A 277 14.74 -10.20 -10.80
C VAL A 277 13.99 -11.37 -10.19
N MET A 278 12.65 -11.32 -10.18
CA MET A 278 11.85 -12.48 -9.77
C MET A 278 11.93 -13.57 -10.82
N THR A 279 12.26 -14.80 -10.41
CA THR A 279 12.45 -15.92 -11.34
C THR A 279 11.17 -16.30 -12.07
N ASP A 280 10.01 -16.14 -11.41
CA ASP A 280 8.70 -16.36 -12.03
C ASP A 280 8.46 -15.39 -13.19
N GLU A 281 8.71 -14.10 -12.96
CA GLU A 281 8.56 -13.07 -14.02
C GLU A 281 9.56 -13.27 -15.15
N LEU A 282 10.80 -13.65 -14.84
CA LEU A 282 11.81 -13.99 -15.84
C LEU A 282 11.38 -15.18 -16.70
N THR A 283 10.88 -16.25 -16.07
CA THR A 283 10.45 -17.45 -16.79
C THR A 283 9.26 -17.12 -17.70
N ASP A 284 8.28 -16.38 -17.19
CA ASP A 284 7.09 -15.98 -17.95
C ASP A 284 7.46 -15.11 -19.17
N VAL A 285 8.35 -14.11 -19.01
CA VAL A 285 8.73 -13.23 -20.12
C VAL A 285 9.59 -13.95 -21.17
N ILE A 286 10.46 -14.87 -20.74
CA ILE A 286 11.28 -15.68 -21.67
C ILE A 286 10.42 -16.69 -22.41
N ASN A 287 9.47 -17.34 -21.74
CA ASN A 287 8.47 -18.19 -22.38
C ASN A 287 7.68 -17.44 -23.45
N GLN A 288 7.25 -16.23 -23.12
CA GLN A 288 6.55 -15.37 -24.08
C GLN A 288 7.46 -14.99 -25.27
N LYS A 289 8.75 -14.69 -25.02
CA LYS A 289 9.72 -14.33 -26.07
C LYS A 289 10.02 -15.51 -27.01
N LEU A 290 10.15 -16.72 -26.47
CA LEU A 290 10.59 -17.91 -27.22
C LEU A 290 9.44 -18.79 -27.72
N GLY A 291 8.20 -18.54 -27.28
CA GLY A 291 7.05 -19.39 -27.58
C GLY A 291 7.11 -20.74 -26.85
N THR A 292 7.75 -20.78 -25.66
CA THR A 292 7.88 -21.98 -24.84
C THR A 292 6.91 -21.95 -23.65
N ASN A 293 6.71 -23.10 -23.01
CA ASN A 293 5.86 -23.25 -21.82
C ASN A 293 6.65 -23.93 -20.69
N GLU A 294 7.83 -23.42 -20.37
CA GLU A 294 8.59 -23.91 -19.22
C GLU A 294 7.84 -23.56 -17.93
N ALA A 295 7.63 -24.56 -17.06
CA ALA A 295 6.98 -24.30 -15.78
C ALA A 295 7.89 -23.45 -14.90
N SER A 296 7.35 -22.34 -14.37
CA SER A 296 8.10 -21.57 -13.38
C SER A 296 8.34 -22.40 -12.12
N LYS A 297 9.53 -22.27 -11.55
CA LYS A 297 9.87 -22.78 -10.22
C LYS A 297 9.26 -21.89 -9.14
N SER A 298 7.94 -21.73 -9.15
CA SER A 298 7.24 -20.94 -8.14
C SER A 298 7.00 -21.78 -6.89
N SER A 299 7.32 -21.23 -5.73
CA SER A 299 6.93 -21.81 -4.45
C SER A 299 5.53 -21.33 -4.10
N GLU A 300 4.72 -22.15 -3.42
CA GLU A 300 3.44 -21.68 -2.85
C GLU A 300 3.64 -20.54 -1.85
N LYS A 301 4.82 -20.46 -1.23
CA LYS A 301 5.13 -19.47 -0.19
C LYS A 301 5.91 -18.27 -0.70
N TYR A 302 6.81 -18.48 -1.67
CA TYR A 302 7.77 -17.47 -2.09
C TYR A 302 7.81 -17.30 -3.60
N SER A 303 8.18 -16.09 -4.01
CA SER A 303 8.81 -15.84 -5.30
C SER A 303 10.31 -15.71 -5.07
N LEU A 304 11.06 -16.57 -5.77
CA LEU A 304 12.52 -16.58 -5.72
C LEU A 304 13.07 -15.45 -6.59
N THR A 305 14.30 -15.04 -6.32
CA THR A 305 14.99 -14.04 -7.13
C THR A 305 16.35 -14.54 -7.60
N ILE A 306 16.83 -13.90 -8.65
CA ILE A 306 18.19 -14.03 -9.17
C ILE A 306 18.72 -12.61 -9.40
N GLU A 307 20.02 -12.40 -9.19
CA GLU A 307 20.64 -11.12 -9.49
C GLU A 307 20.75 -10.92 -11.00
N LEU A 308 20.44 -9.71 -11.49
CA LEU A 308 20.50 -9.38 -12.91
C LEU A 308 21.89 -9.63 -13.49
N GLY A 309 22.95 -9.33 -12.72
CA GLY A 309 24.34 -9.62 -13.12
C GLY A 309 24.58 -11.10 -13.40
N GLU A 310 24.08 -11.99 -12.53
CA GLU A 310 24.22 -13.45 -12.71
C GLU A 310 23.50 -13.94 -13.99
N ILE A 311 22.35 -13.35 -14.34
CA ILE A 311 21.66 -13.67 -15.60
C ILE A 311 22.56 -13.31 -16.79
N LEU A 312 23.10 -12.08 -16.80
CA LEU A 312 23.89 -11.57 -17.91
C LEU A 312 25.23 -12.30 -18.05
N GLU A 313 25.87 -12.67 -16.95
CA GLU A 313 27.09 -13.48 -16.95
C GLU A 313 26.85 -14.89 -17.49
N LYS A 314 25.75 -15.53 -17.09
CA LYS A 314 25.46 -16.92 -17.45
C LYS A 314 24.92 -17.08 -18.88
N TYR A 315 24.07 -16.16 -19.32
CA TYR A 315 23.35 -16.28 -20.60
C TYR A 315 23.80 -15.26 -21.66
N GLY A 316 24.67 -14.31 -21.29
CA GLY A 316 25.17 -13.24 -22.15
C GLY A 316 24.28 -11.99 -22.15
N SER A 317 24.85 -10.85 -22.56
CA SER A 317 24.17 -9.54 -22.61
C SER A 317 22.90 -9.56 -23.46
N ASN A 318 22.90 -10.35 -24.53
CA ASN A 318 21.83 -10.35 -25.53
C ASN A 318 20.62 -11.21 -25.11
N TYR A 319 20.71 -11.94 -24.00
CA TYR A 319 19.64 -12.82 -23.53
C TYR A 319 18.33 -12.05 -23.30
N LEU A 320 18.45 -10.83 -22.77
CA LEU A 320 17.33 -9.94 -22.47
C LEU A 320 17.00 -8.96 -23.61
N ASP A 321 17.61 -9.10 -24.78
CA ASP A 321 17.33 -8.21 -25.92
C ASP A 321 15.85 -8.25 -26.30
N GLY A 322 15.27 -7.07 -26.55
CA GLY A 322 13.85 -6.91 -26.87
C GLY A 322 12.91 -7.05 -25.67
N ILE A 323 13.43 -7.11 -24.44
CA ILE A 323 12.65 -7.05 -23.20
C ILE A 323 12.90 -5.71 -22.52
N ASP A 324 11.84 -4.96 -22.22
CA ASP A 324 11.92 -3.71 -21.47
C ASP A 324 12.17 -4.00 -19.98
N LEU A 325 13.34 -3.60 -19.47
CA LEU A 325 13.66 -3.72 -18.05
C LEU A 325 13.08 -2.56 -17.25
N LEU A 326 12.14 -2.83 -16.35
CA LEU A 326 11.44 -1.83 -15.55
C LEU A 326 12.03 -1.77 -14.14
N PHE A 327 12.74 -0.70 -13.82
CA PHE A 327 13.41 -0.55 -12.53
C PHE A 327 12.46 -0.01 -11.46
N SER A 328 12.40 -0.69 -10.32
CA SER A 328 11.65 -0.30 -9.13
C SER A 328 12.55 -0.36 -7.90
N THR A 329 12.49 0.66 -7.05
CA THR A 329 13.30 0.72 -5.83
C THR A 329 12.51 0.21 -4.64
N ILE A 330 13.09 -0.74 -3.92
CA ILE A 330 12.54 -1.21 -2.64
C ILE A 330 13.24 -0.42 -1.53
N ASP A 331 12.52 0.55 -0.97
CA ASP A 331 13.02 1.35 0.14
C ASP A 331 12.95 0.59 1.47
N ARG A 332 14.06 0.59 2.21
CA ARG A 332 14.19 0.04 3.57
C ARG A 332 13.75 1.00 4.66
N ALA A 333 13.65 2.29 4.36
CA ALA A 333 13.46 3.34 5.35
C ALA A 333 12.06 3.35 6.00
N GLY A 334 11.22 2.34 5.72
CA GLY A 334 9.83 2.34 6.15
C GLY A 334 9.24 0.96 6.43
N ASN A 335 8.00 1.01 6.88
CA ASN A 335 7.14 -0.12 7.21
C ASN A 335 6.97 -1.09 6.02
N LEU A 336 6.47 -2.30 6.31
CA LEU A 336 6.18 -3.32 5.30
C LEU A 336 5.24 -2.78 4.20
N LYS A 337 5.75 -2.65 2.97
CA LYS A 337 4.96 -2.26 1.79
C LYS A 337 4.63 -3.48 0.92
N PRO A 338 3.34 -3.73 0.61
CA PRO A 338 2.97 -4.77 -0.35
C PRO A 338 3.49 -4.43 -1.75
N LEU A 339 3.91 -5.46 -2.48
CA LEU A 339 4.23 -5.39 -3.89
C LEU A 339 3.20 -6.19 -4.70
N ARG A 340 2.54 -5.57 -5.67
CA ARG A 340 1.65 -6.27 -6.61
C ARG A 340 2.49 -7.15 -7.55
N MET A 341 2.07 -8.39 -7.77
CA MET A 341 2.74 -9.35 -8.67
C MET A 341 2.16 -9.26 -10.09
N LEU A 342 2.95 -9.59 -11.13
CA LEU A 342 2.47 -9.56 -12.52
C LEU A 342 1.27 -10.49 -12.76
N ALA A 343 1.32 -11.70 -12.20
CA ALA A 343 0.26 -12.69 -12.27
C ALA A 343 -0.87 -12.46 -11.23
N GLY A 344 -0.84 -11.34 -10.51
CA GLY A 344 -1.83 -10.98 -9.50
C GLY A 344 -1.48 -11.37 -8.07
N GLY A 345 -2.25 -10.78 -7.13
CA GLY A 345 -1.96 -10.86 -5.70
C GLY A 345 -0.79 -9.97 -5.26
N PHE A 346 -0.40 -10.12 -4.00
CA PHE A 346 0.62 -9.30 -3.36
C PHE A 346 1.71 -10.15 -2.72
N SER A 347 2.93 -9.61 -2.68
CA SER A 347 4.06 -10.17 -1.96
C SER A 347 4.77 -9.11 -1.13
N TYR A 348 5.68 -9.54 -0.28
CA TYR A 348 6.54 -8.67 0.50
C TYR A 348 7.99 -9.11 0.35
N PRO A 349 8.95 -8.17 0.34
CA PRO A 349 10.34 -8.53 0.60
C PRO A 349 10.45 -9.33 1.91
N SER A 350 10.99 -10.55 1.86
CA SER A 350 10.95 -11.48 3.00
C SER A 350 11.64 -10.93 4.26
N THR A 351 12.69 -10.13 4.11
CA THR A 351 13.34 -9.44 5.24
C THR A 351 12.44 -8.40 5.88
N MET A 352 11.76 -7.58 5.09
CA MET A 352 10.83 -6.58 5.62
C MET A 352 9.65 -7.27 6.32
N ALA A 353 9.15 -8.38 5.77
CA ALA A 353 8.09 -9.17 6.41
C ALA A 353 8.56 -9.80 7.74
N PHE A 354 9.80 -10.27 7.81
CA PHE A 354 10.39 -10.73 9.05
C PHE A 354 10.48 -9.59 10.08
N VAL A 355 11.00 -8.42 9.69
CA VAL A 355 11.12 -7.26 10.59
C VAL A 355 9.75 -6.81 11.08
N ASP A 356 8.74 -6.78 10.21
CA ASP A 356 7.35 -6.49 10.57
C ASP A 356 6.81 -7.41 11.66
N LEU A 357 7.07 -8.70 11.52
CA LEU A 357 6.64 -9.73 12.47
C LEU A 357 7.39 -9.63 13.80
N MET A 358 8.71 -9.39 13.75
CA MET A 358 9.51 -9.20 14.95
C MET A 358 9.02 -7.98 15.71
N GLN A 359 8.69 -6.90 15.02
CA GLN A 359 8.12 -5.71 15.63
C GLN A 359 6.79 -5.98 16.35
N ARG A 360 5.90 -6.79 15.76
CA ARG A 360 4.68 -7.25 16.45
C ARG A 360 5.01 -8.08 17.68
N THR A 361 6.02 -8.93 17.58
CA THR A 361 6.47 -9.82 18.66
C THR A 361 7.10 -9.04 19.82
N THR A 362 7.90 -8.01 19.53
CA THR A 362 8.65 -7.22 20.51
C THR A 362 7.81 -6.11 21.13
N LEU A 363 7.00 -5.39 20.33
CA LEU A 363 6.26 -4.20 20.77
C LEU A 363 4.79 -4.49 21.11
N CYS A 364 4.09 -5.32 20.33
CA CYS A 364 2.66 -5.60 20.55
C CYS A 364 2.47 -6.73 21.55
N TRP A 365 3.02 -7.91 21.25
CA TRP A 365 2.88 -9.10 22.10
C TRP A 365 3.87 -9.12 23.26
N LYS A 366 4.96 -8.34 23.13
CA LYS A 366 6.04 -8.19 24.13
C LYS A 366 6.58 -9.53 24.61
N LEU A 367 6.69 -10.50 23.70
CA LEU A 367 7.01 -11.89 24.02
C LEU A 367 8.28 -12.00 24.85
N PHE A 368 9.34 -11.28 24.47
CA PHE A 368 10.64 -11.40 25.13
C PHE A 368 10.68 -10.81 26.53
N GLN A 369 9.87 -9.79 26.84
CA GLN A 369 9.72 -9.28 28.21
C GLN A 369 9.05 -10.30 29.14
N LYS A 370 8.24 -11.19 28.57
CA LYS A 370 7.41 -12.15 29.31
C LYS A 370 8.13 -13.47 29.63
N LEU A 371 9.38 -13.62 29.17
CA LEU A 371 10.17 -14.81 29.44
C LEU A 371 10.95 -14.66 30.76
N ASN A 372 11.19 -15.78 31.42
CA ASN A 372 12.06 -15.84 32.60
C ASN A 372 13.26 -16.74 32.32
N LYS A 373 14.29 -16.69 33.17
CA LYS A 373 15.53 -17.46 32.98
C LYS A 373 15.29 -18.96 32.83
N ASN A 374 14.25 -19.50 33.47
CA ASN A 374 13.97 -20.93 33.53
C ASN A 374 13.30 -21.45 32.24
N ASN A 375 12.50 -20.62 31.55
CA ASN A 375 11.76 -21.03 30.35
C ASN A 375 12.27 -20.37 29.05
N ALA A 376 13.07 -19.30 29.14
CA ALA A 376 13.48 -18.49 27.99
C ALA A 376 14.08 -19.33 26.86
N LYS A 377 15.09 -20.17 27.16
CA LYS A 377 15.74 -21.01 26.14
C LYS A 377 14.75 -21.93 25.41
N LYS A 378 13.83 -22.55 26.15
CA LYS A 378 12.82 -23.45 25.58
C LYS A 378 11.84 -22.70 24.69
N VAL A 379 11.34 -21.55 25.15
CA VAL A 379 10.38 -20.73 24.40
C VAL A 379 11.05 -20.13 23.17
N LEU A 380 12.24 -19.55 23.31
CA LEU A 380 12.99 -18.99 22.18
C LEU A 380 13.35 -20.06 21.14
N ASN A 381 13.76 -21.27 21.54
CA ASN A 381 14.02 -22.35 20.59
C ASN A 381 12.75 -22.76 19.82
N LYS A 382 11.60 -22.83 20.49
CA LYS A 382 10.31 -23.11 19.82
C LYS A 382 9.93 -21.99 18.86
N PHE A 383 10.10 -20.74 19.29
CA PHE A 383 9.81 -19.58 18.47
C PHE A 383 10.74 -19.53 17.24
N ALA A 384 12.04 -19.76 17.42
CA ALA A 384 12.98 -19.88 16.32
C ALA A 384 12.64 -21.04 15.38
N GLY A 385 12.17 -22.17 15.92
CA GLY A 385 11.63 -23.28 15.11
C GLY A 385 10.47 -22.84 14.23
N LEU A 386 9.52 -22.07 14.79
CA LEU A 386 8.40 -21.50 14.05
C LEU A 386 8.88 -20.52 12.97
N ILE A 387 9.75 -19.55 13.32
CA ILE A 387 10.40 -18.63 12.36
C ILE A 387 11.03 -19.39 11.20
N LYS A 388 11.82 -20.43 11.47
CA LYS A 388 12.53 -21.20 10.44
C LYS A 388 11.60 -21.97 9.49
N THR A 389 10.32 -22.15 9.81
CA THR A 389 9.36 -22.74 8.84
C THR A 389 9.08 -21.81 7.66
N THR A 390 9.38 -20.52 7.83
CA THR A 390 9.11 -19.46 6.85
C THR A 390 10.35 -18.65 6.47
N PHE A 391 11.21 -18.29 7.41
CA PHE A 391 12.39 -17.47 7.19
C PHE A 391 13.63 -18.32 7.49
N ASN A 392 14.07 -19.08 6.48
CA ASN A 392 15.25 -19.92 6.58
C ASN A 392 16.14 -19.76 5.35
N LYS A 393 17.40 -20.17 5.50
CA LYS A 393 18.45 -20.05 4.47
C LYS A 393 18.43 -21.16 3.42
N LYS A 394 17.38 -22.01 3.35
CA LYS A 394 17.34 -23.04 2.28
C LYS A 394 17.31 -22.39 0.91
N GLU A 395 16.66 -21.23 0.82
CA GLU A 395 16.73 -20.36 -0.34
C GLU A 395 17.98 -19.48 -0.18
N ASN A 396 19.07 -19.83 -0.87
CA ASN A 396 20.34 -19.06 -0.87
C ASN A 396 20.23 -17.74 -1.67
N CYS A 397 19.02 -17.19 -1.82
CA CYS A 397 18.74 -15.99 -2.59
C CYS A 397 17.81 -15.06 -1.82
N PHE A 398 17.72 -13.81 -2.28
CA PHE A 398 16.67 -12.91 -1.81
C PHE A 398 15.30 -13.46 -2.23
N THR A 399 14.30 -13.36 -1.36
CA THR A 399 12.96 -13.87 -1.65
C THR A 399 11.89 -12.83 -1.35
N PHE A 400 10.75 -12.99 -2.02
CA PHE A 400 9.52 -12.30 -1.68
C PHE A 400 8.52 -13.31 -1.15
N ILE A 401 7.99 -13.09 0.05
CA ILE A 401 6.94 -13.93 0.64
C ILE A 401 5.57 -13.49 0.12
N LYS A 402 4.77 -14.43 -0.36
CA LYS A 402 3.40 -14.16 -0.83
C LYS A 402 2.51 -13.75 0.34
N ARG A 403 1.54 -12.83 0.11
CA ARG A 403 0.65 -12.29 1.14
C ARG A 403 -0.06 -13.38 1.94
N SER A 404 -0.64 -14.37 1.27
CA SER A 404 -1.34 -15.48 1.91
C SER A 404 -0.44 -16.29 2.85
N ALA A 405 0.81 -16.53 2.46
CA ALA A 405 1.80 -17.21 3.29
C ALA A 405 2.20 -16.34 4.50
N TYR A 406 2.40 -15.04 4.30
CA TYR A 406 2.69 -14.10 5.39
C TYR A 406 1.54 -14.01 6.41
N GLU A 407 0.30 -13.87 5.94
CA GLU A 407 -0.88 -13.80 6.81
C GLU A 407 -1.08 -15.08 7.62
N LYS A 408 -0.93 -16.25 6.98
CA LYS A 408 -0.96 -17.55 7.69
C LYS A 408 0.12 -17.59 8.76
N PHE A 409 1.34 -17.18 8.42
CA PHE A 409 2.46 -17.20 9.34
C PHE A 409 2.28 -16.23 10.52
N SER A 410 1.78 -15.03 10.26
CA SER A 410 1.46 -14.03 11.30
C SER A 410 0.44 -14.59 12.30
N LYS A 411 -0.61 -15.27 11.82
CA LYS A 411 -1.60 -15.95 12.68
C LYS A 411 -0.98 -17.07 13.53
N ASP A 412 -0.04 -17.83 12.98
CA ASP A 412 0.64 -18.88 13.74
C ASP A 412 1.52 -18.32 14.86
N VAL A 413 2.15 -17.17 14.60
CA VAL A 413 2.95 -16.45 15.62
C VAL A 413 2.06 -15.81 16.68
N GLU A 414 0.93 -15.23 16.30
CA GLU A 414 -0.07 -14.71 17.23
C GLU A 414 -0.55 -15.82 18.18
N LYS A 415 -0.93 -16.99 17.63
CA LYS A 415 -1.31 -18.18 18.41
C LYS A 415 -0.19 -18.62 19.35
N PHE A 416 1.06 -18.56 18.91
CA PHE A 416 2.22 -18.88 19.74
C PHE A 416 2.38 -17.89 20.91
N CYS A 417 2.09 -16.61 20.69
CA CYS A 417 2.22 -15.56 21.70
C CYS A 417 1.04 -15.49 22.69
N LYS A 418 -0.14 -15.97 22.28
CA LYS A 418 -1.39 -15.92 23.07
C LYS A 418 -1.27 -16.46 24.51
N PRO A 419 -0.59 -17.58 24.79
CA PRO A 419 -0.44 -18.09 26.16
C PRO A 419 0.26 -17.13 27.13
N PHE A 420 1.01 -16.15 26.62
CA PHE A 420 1.74 -15.17 27.42
C PHE A 420 0.96 -13.87 27.62
N LYS A 421 -0.31 -13.76 27.17
CA LYS A 421 -1.07 -12.50 27.19
C LYS A 421 -1.14 -11.86 28.59
N ASN A 422 -1.33 -12.67 29.64
CA ASN A 422 -1.54 -12.21 31.02
C ASN A 422 -0.24 -12.00 31.83
N VAL A 423 0.93 -12.23 31.22
CA VAL A 423 2.21 -11.98 31.91
C VAL A 423 2.45 -10.47 31.94
N PRO A 424 2.67 -9.86 33.11
CA PRO A 424 2.93 -8.42 33.22
C PRO A 424 4.13 -8.00 32.39
N THR A 425 4.05 -6.82 31.78
CA THR A 425 5.11 -6.23 30.98
C THR A 425 5.31 -4.77 31.33
N GLU A 426 6.48 -4.26 30.97
CA GLU A 426 6.84 -2.87 31.17
C GLU A 426 6.53 -2.06 29.90
N GLU A 427 6.28 -0.77 30.10
CA GLU A 427 6.01 0.18 29.02
C GLU A 427 7.23 1.04 28.75
N ILE A 428 7.37 1.47 27.49
CA ILE A 428 8.35 2.50 27.14
C ILE A 428 7.88 3.81 27.80
N PRO A 429 8.72 4.45 28.64
CA PRO A 429 8.35 5.70 29.29
C PRO A 429 8.37 6.84 28.27
N ASP A 430 7.61 7.90 28.58
CA ASP A 430 7.66 9.13 27.78
C ASP A 430 9.01 9.83 27.95
N LEU A 431 9.57 10.27 26.83
CA LEU A 431 10.66 11.22 26.85
C LEU A 431 10.12 12.61 27.21
N GLU A 432 10.87 13.32 28.04
CA GLU A 432 10.55 14.70 28.35
C GLU A 432 10.76 15.59 27.09
N PRO A 433 9.78 16.42 26.72
CA PRO A 433 9.90 17.33 25.59
C PRO A 433 11.14 18.23 25.72
N ASN A 434 11.84 18.45 24.60
CA ASN A 434 12.99 19.36 24.50
C ASN A 434 14.21 19.03 25.39
N LYS A 435 14.22 17.88 26.08
CA LYS A 435 15.41 17.44 26.84
C LYS A 435 16.32 16.57 25.97
N PRO A 436 17.64 16.88 25.90
CA PRO A 436 18.59 16.03 25.19
C PRO A 436 18.64 14.61 25.77
N VAL A 437 18.51 13.60 24.92
CA VAL A 437 18.56 12.20 25.29
C VAL A 437 19.96 11.64 25.00
N PHE A 438 20.69 11.34 26.06
CA PHE A 438 22.01 10.69 25.98
C PHE A 438 21.88 9.20 26.29
N LYS A 439 22.86 8.40 25.87
CA LYS A 439 22.94 6.96 26.13
C LYS A 439 22.66 6.59 27.59
N LYS A 440 23.21 7.36 28.55
CA LYS A 440 23.00 7.15 30.01
C LYS A 440 21.53 7.21 30.45
N HIS A 441 20.67 7.94 29.72
CA HIS A 441 19.23 8.00 29.99
C HIS A 441 18.48 6.78 29.44
N LEU A 442 19.00 6.19 28.36
CA LEU A 442 18.40 5.03 27.68
C LEU A 442 18.84 3.70 28.28
N THR A 443 20.05 3.62 28.84
CA THR A 443 20.57 2.40 29.49
C THR A 443 19.62 1.80 30.54
N PRO A 444 19.03 2.59 31.47
CA PRO A 444 18.07 2.05 32.42
C PRO A 444 16.80 1.49 31.76
N ILE A 445 16.32 2.15 30.69
CA ILE A 445 15.13 1.71 29.93
C ILE A 445 15.42 0.37 29.26
N VAL A 446 16.55 0.26 28.55
CA VAL A 446 17.00 -0.98 27.91
C VAL A 446 17.19 -2.10 28.93
N ASN A 447 17.78 -1.79 30.09
CA ASN A 447 17.96 -2.77 31.17
C ASN A 447 16.65 -3.32 31.71
N LYS A 448 15.61 -2.47 31.78
CA LYS A 448 14.28 -2.83 32.25
C LYS A 448 13.51 -3.67 31.23
N LEU A 449 13.57 -3.28 29.96
CA LEU A 449 12.77 -3.88 28.88
C LEU A 449 13.44 -5.10 28.23
N ILE A 450 14.76 -5.24 28.33
CA ILE A 450 15.51 -6.31 27.66
C ILE A 450 16.39 -7.00 28.69
N SER A 451 16.04 -8.22 29.06
CA SER A 451 16.76 -8.98 30.09
C SER A 451 18.08 -9.54 29.54
N LYS A 452 19.20 -9.23 30.22
CA LYS A 452 20.51 -9.81 29.92
C LYS A 452 20.58 -11.32 30.15
N ASN A 453 19.68 -11.87 30.99
CA ASN A 453 19.56 -13.32 31.19
C ASN A 453 18.95 -14.02 29.97
N ILE A 454 18.16 -13.30 29.17
CA ILE A 454 17.53 -13.81 27.94
C ILE A 454 18.47 -13.53 26.75
N PHE A 455 19.04 -12.32 26.71
CA PHE A 455 19.91 -11.83 25.65
C PHE A 455 21.26 -11.38 26.22
N PRO A 456 22.25 -12.28 26.33
CA PRO A 456 23.56 -11.94 26.92
C PRO A 456 24.33 -10.85 26.15
N ASN A 457 24.13 -10.76 24.84
CA ASN A 457 24.73 -9.78 23.94
C ASN A 457 23.98 -8.43 23.87
N ARG A 458 22.96 -8.22 24.71
CA ARG A 458 22.12 -7.00 24.69
C ARG A 458 22.93 -5.70 24.69
N ASP A 459 23.95 -5.60 25.55
CA ASP A 459 24.68 -4.34 25.72
C ASP A 459 25.47 -3.96 24.46
N GLU A 460 26.04 -4.95 23.77
CA GLU A 460 26.72 -4.78 22.49
C GLU A 460 25.75 -4.35 21.39
N GLN A 461 24.58 -4.99 21.31
CA GLN A 461 23.56 -4.65 20.32
C GLN A 461 22.94 -3.28 20.59
N PHE A 462 22.73 -2.92 21.87
CA PHE A 462 22.29 -1.58 22.26
C PHE A 462 23.27 -0.51 21.78
N ASP A 463 24.57 -0.75 21.95
CA ASP A 463 25.61 0.18 21.54
C ASP A 463 25.62 0.38 20.02
N ALA A 464 25.52 -0.70 19.25
CA ALA A 464 25.45 -0.65 17.79
C ALA A 464 24.22 0.14 17.29
N VAL A 465 23.02 -0.23 17.77
CA VAL A 465 21.76 0.41 17.34
C VAL A 465 21.69 1.87 17.79
N PHE A 466 22.17 2.19 19.00
CA PHE A 466 22.21 3.57 19.49
C PHE A 466 23.03 4.47 18.55
N GLN A 467 24.17 4.00 18.05
CA GLN A 467 24.98 4.77 17.09
C GLN A 467 24.27 4.99 15.76
N VAL A 468 23.53 3.99 15.26
CA VAL A 468 22.74 4.12 14.03
C VAL A 468 21.66 5.18 14.21
N ILE A 469 20.87 5.10 15.29
CA ILE A 469 19.79 6.06 15.56
C ILE A 469 20.35 7.46 15.85
N LEU A 470 21.50 7.57 16.53
CA LEU A 470 22.13 8.86 16.79
C LEU A 470 22.54 9.58 15.48
N ARG A 471 22.97 8.83 14.46
CA ARG A 471 23.27 9.37 13.12
C ARG A 471 21.99 9.83 12.41
N ILE A 472 20.93 9.03 12.45
CA ILE A 472 19.63 9.35 11.82
C ILE A 472 19.02 10.61 12.46
N THR A 473 19.04 10.68 13.78
CA THR A 473 18.51 11.81 14.55
C THR A 473 19.41 13.05 14.47
N GLN A 474 20.63 12.94 13.95
CA GLN A 474 21.61 14.04 13.89
C GLN A 474 21.91 14.65 15.28
N GLY A 475 21.83 13.84 16.34
CA GLY A 475 22.24 14.23 17.69
C GLY A 475 21.17 14.07 18.78
N PRO A 476 21.57 14.25 20.06
CA PRO A 476 20.76 13.89 21.23
C PRO A 476 19.52 14.78 21.44
N LYS A 477 19.46 15.96 20.82
CA LYS A 477 18.34 16.91 20.96
C LYS A 477 17.10 16.53 20.15
N ASN A 478 17.27 15.69 19.13
CA ASN A 478 16.20 15.34 18.18
C ASN A 478 15.58 13.97 18.49
N TRP A 479 15.92 13.36 19.63
CA TRP A 479 15.31 12.12 20.07
C TRP A 479 13.84 12.33 20.41
N ARG A 480 13.03 11.31 20.13
CA ARG A 480 11.58 11.28 20.25
C ARG A 480 11.16 9.90 20.71
N ASN A 481 9.93 9.75 21.20
CA ASN A 481 9.41 8.45 21.63
C ASN A 481 9.55 7.40 20.52
N SER A 482 9.20 7.73 19.28
CA SER A 482 9.36 6.86 18.11
C SER A 482 10.77 6.26 17.98
N HIS A 483 11.83 7.07 18.18
CA HIS A 483 13.21 6.60 18.15
C HIS A 483 13.55 5.63 19.30
N VAL A 484 12.90 5.76 20.46
CA VAL A 484 13.06 4.80 21.58
C VAL A 484 12.35 3.49 21.26
N PHE A 485 11.16 3.53 20.65
CA PHE A 485 10.49 2.34 20.13
C PHE A 485 11.38 1.61 19.12
N ASP A 486 11.93 2.32 18.13
CA ASP A 486 12.81 1.75 17.11
C ASP A 486 14.08 1.14 17.73
N LEU A 487 14.68 1.81 18.71
CA LEU A 487 15.84 1.30 19.46
C LEU A 487 15.51 -0.04 20.15
N ILE A 488 14.42 -0.07 20.93
CA ILE A 488 14.04 -1.24 21.72
C ILE A 488 13.65 -2.42 20.81
N ASP A 489 12.99 -2.15 19.70
CA ASP A 489 12.64 -3.15 18.68
C ASP A 489 13.90 -3.73 18.02
N GLN A 490 14.76 -2.86 17.47
CA GLN A 490 15.97 -3.28 16.76
C GLN A 490 16.95 -4.04 17.66
N VAL A 491 17.15 -3.62 18.92
CA VAL A 491 18.03 -4.34 19.86
C VAL A 491 17.49 -5.75 20.14
N GLN A 492 16.20 -5.89 20.41
CA GLN A 492 15.59 -7.21 20.64
C GLN A 492 15.65 -8.10 19.39
N CYS A 493 15.35 -7.53 18.22
CA CYS A 493 15.43 -8.23 16.95
C CYS A 493 16.84 -8.76 16.70
N MET A 494 17.87 -7.90 16.81
CA MET A 494 19.26 -8.31 16.62
C MET A 494 19.73 -9.34 17.64
N CYS A 495 19.38 -9.16 18.92
CA CYS A 495 19.70 -10.14 19.95
C CYS A 495 19.12 -11.53 19.62
N PHE A 496 17.88 -11.58 19.16
CA PHE A 496 17.24 -12.83 18.74
C PHE A 496 17.92 -13.43 17.50
N VAL A 497 18.11 -12.65 16.44
CA VAL A 497 18.70 -13.11 15.17
C VAL A 497 20.11 -13.69 15.41
N MET A 498 20.93 -13.01 16.20
CA MET A 498 22.30 -13.41 16.50
C MET A 498 22.40 -14.72 17.30
N GLN A 499 21.35 -15.13 18.02
CA GLN A 499 21.32 -16.40 18.74
C GLN A 499 21.12 -17.61 17.81
N TYR A 500 20.61 -17.42 16.59
CA TYR A 500 20.24 -18.50 15.69
C TYR A 500 20.93 -18.34 14.33
N LYS A 501 22.02 -19.08 14.13
CA LYS A 501 22.85 -19.05 12.93
C LYS A 501 22.05 -19.06 11.62
N ASP A 502 21.08 -19.96 11.46
CA ASP A 502 20.31 -20.06 10.21
C ASP A 502 19.44 -18.82 9.93
N ILE A 503 18.94 -18.17 10.98
CA ILE A 503 18.14 -16.93 10.86
C ILE A 503 19.08 -15.77 10.53
N TYR A 504 20.23 -15.70 11.20
CA TYR A 504 21.28 -14.73 10.88
C TYR A 504 21.77 -14.86 9.42
N GLU A 505 22.00 -16.09 8.95
CA GLU A 505 22.40 -16.34 7.57
C GLU A 505 21.30 -15.98 6.56
N PHE A 506 20.02 -16.16 6.90
CA PHE A 506 18.90 -15.65 6.11
C PHE A 506 18.96 -14.12 5.95
N PHE A 507 19.20 -13.38 7.04
CA PHE A 507 19.36 -11.92 7.01
C PHE A 507 20.52 -11.46 6.14
N LEU A 508 21.67 -12.13 6.27
CA LEU A 508 22.85 -11.82 5.46
C LEU A 508 22.59 -12.06 3.97
N ALA A 509 21.96 -13.18 3.61
CA ALA A 509 21.62 -13.50 2.22
C ALA A 509 20.65 -12.47 1.60
N HIS A 510 19.89 -11.77 2.44
CA HIS A 510 18.97 -10.73 2.00
C HIS A 510 19.55 -9.31 2.20
N GLY A 511 20.88 -9.18 2.21
CA GLY A 511 21.59 -7.90 2.13
C GLY A 511 21.45 -6.99 3.36
N ASP A 512 21.06 -7.52 4.53
CA ASP A 512 20.89 -6.71 5.72
C ASP A 512 22.21 -6.43 6.46
N SER A 513 22.82 -5.30 6.12
CA SER A 513 24.16 -4.90 6.59
C SER A 513 24.21 -4.32 8.00
N ILE A 514 23.05 -4.07 8.65
CA ILE A 514 23.05 -3.54 10.02
C ILE A 514 23.53 -4.61 11.01
N ILE A 515 23.38 -5.89 10.67
CA ILE A 515 23.88 -6.99 11.49
C ILE A 515 25.33 -7.32 11.07
N LYS A 516 26.29 -6.52 11.54
CA LYS A 516 27.71 -6.90 11.48
C LYS A 516 28.10 -7.59 12.79
N LYS A 517 28.72 -8.76 12.65
CA LYS A 517 29.31 -9.54 13.74
C LYS A 517 30.48 -8.84 14.39
#